data_AF-A0A3D0I1R4-F1
#
_entry.id   AF-A0A3D0I1R4-F1
#
_cell.length_a   1.000
_cell.length_b   1.000
_cell.length_c   1.000
_cell.angle_alpha   90.00
_cell.angle_beta   90.00
_cell.angle_gamma   90.00
#
_symmetry.space_group_name_H-M   'P 1'
#
loop_
_entity.id
_entity.type
_entity.pdbx_description
1 polymer ?
#
loop_
_entity_poly.entity_id
_entity_poly.type
_entity_poly.pdbx_seq_one_letter_code
_entity_poly.pdbx_strand_id
1 'polypeptide(L)' 'GGGWLSQLGNTWGLGHGYVDFAGSTVVHAIGGYAAMALAIILGPRLGKYTPDGKIHAFPA' A
#
# COMPACT_ATOMS: atom_id res chain seq x y z
N GLY A 1 -1.32 5.20 -21.30
CA GLY A 1 -0.63 5.90 -20.19
C GLY A 1 -0.81 7.39 -20.38
N GLY A 2 -0.91 8.17 -19.30
CA GLY A 2 -1.15 9.62 -19.38
C GLY A 2 -1.70 10.29 -18.11
N GLY A 3 -1.89 9.54 -17.02
CA GLY A 3 -2.29 10.10 -15.72
C GLY A 3 -1.21 10.98 -15.08
N TRP A 4 -1.58 11.70 -14.02
CA TRP A 4 -0.76 12.74 -13.39
C TRP A 4 0.67 12.31 -13.04
N LEU A 5 0.89 11.07 -12.58
CA LEU A 5 2.23 10.52 -12.28
C LEU A 5 3.12 10.46 -13.54
N SER A 6 2.56 10.02 -14.66
CA SER A 6 3.28 9.95 -15.94
C SER A 6 3.66 11.35 -16.45
N GLN A 7 2.92 12.39 -16.06
CA GLN A 7 3.20 13.76 -16.48
C GLN A 7 4.29 14.45 -15.66
N LEU A 8 4.69 13.91 -14.51
CA LEU A 8 5.67 14.54 -13.61
C LEU A 8 7.00 14.88 -14.30
N GLY A 9 7.38 14.09 -15.31
CA GLY A 9 8.55 14.37 -16.14
C GLY A 9 8.47 15.72 -16.86
N ASN A 10 7.30 16.04 -17.42
CA ASN A 10 7.04 17.28 -18.13
C ASN A 10 6.63 18.43 -17.21
N THR A 11 5.84 18.15 -16.16
CA THR A 11 5.28 19.18 -15.28
C THR A 11 6.27 19.66 -14.21
N TRP A 12 7.22 18.82 -13.81
CA TRP A 12 8.22 19.14 -12.77
C TRP A 12 9.66 18.99 -13.26
N GLY A 13 9.88 18.74 -14.56
CA GLY A 13 11.21 18.59 -15.14
C GLY A 13 11.96 17.32 -14.69
N LEU A 14 11.25 16.29 -14.24
CA LEU A 14 11.82 15.05 -13.68
C LEU A 14 12.21 14.01 -14.77
N GLY A 15 12.37 14.42 -16.03
CA GLY A 15 12.76 13.53 -17.14
C GLY A 15 11.56 12.86 -17.83
N HIS A 16 11.63 11.56 -18.08
CA HIS A 16 10.66 10.84 -18.93
C HIS A 16 9.30 10.52 -18.28
N GLY A 17 9.09 10.92 -17.03
CA GLY A 17 7.85 10.67 -16.30
C GLY A 17 7.77 9.26 -15.70
N TYR A 18 6.80 9.07 -14.82
CA TYR A 18 6.67 7.82 -14.05
C TYR A 18 6.00 6.70 -14.86
N VAL A 19 6.53 5.48 -14.73
CA VAL A 19 6.05 4.28 -15.45
C VAL A 19 5.36 3.34 -14.48
N ASP A 20 4.04 3.22 -14.61
CA ASP A 20 3.23 2.25 -13.88
C ASP A 20 2.11 1.75 -14.79
N PHE A 21 2.34 0.60 -15.44
CA PHE A 21 1.45 0.10 -16.51
C PHE A 21 0.11 -0.40 -15.98
N ALA A 22 0.15 -1.25 -14.96
CA ALA A 22 -1.02 -1.92 -14.38
C ALA A 22 -1.34 -1.47 -12.94
N GLY A 23 -0.68 -0.40 -12.46
CA GLY A 23 -0.95 0.16 -11.14
C GLY A 23 -0.27 -0.57 -9.99
N SER A 24 0.96 -1.06 -10.19
CA SER A 24 1.83 -1.57 -9.13
C SER A 24 1.95 -0.59 -7.96
N THR A 25 1.90 0.71 -8.22
CA THR A 25 1.95 1.73 -7.17
C THR A 25 0.63 2.44 -6.96
N VAL A 26 0.02 3.01 -8.01
CA VAL A 26 -1.20 3.83 -7.86
C VAL A 26 -2.38 3.03 -7.31
N VAL A 27 -2.40 1.72 -7.54
CA VAL A 27 -3.41 0.81 -7.00
C VAL A 27 -2.84 -0.01 -5.84
N HIS A 28 -1.85 -0.85 -6.09
CA HIS A 28 -1.43 -1.87 -5.12
C HIS A 28 -0.65 -1.29 -3.96
N ALA A 29 0.38 -0.47 -4.22
CA ALA A 29 1.17 0.11 -3.14
C ALA A 29 0.34 1.10 -2.30
N ILE A 30 -0.39 2.04 -2.94
CA ILE A 30 -1.23 2.99 -2.20
C ILE A 30 -2.32 2.26 -1.40
N GLY A 31 -3.02 1.30 -2.01
CA GLY A 31 -4.01 0.49 -1.31
C GLY A 31 -3.41 -0.31 -0.15
N GLY A 32 -2.23 -0.90 -0.35
CA GLY A 32 -1.49 -1.64 0.67
C GLY A 32 -1.02 -0.76 1.83
N TYR A 33 -0.46 0.42 1.56
CA TYR A 33 -0.04 1.36 2.60
C TYR A 33 -1.22 1.91 3.39
N ALA A 34 -2.33 2.24 2.72
CA ALA A 34 -3.55 2.65 3.39
C ALA A 34 -4.10 1.53 4.31
N ALA A 35 -4.14 0.30 3.81
CA ALA A 35 -4.55 -0.86 4.61
C ALA A 35 -3.59 -1.11 5.79
N MET A 36 -2.29 -0.93 5.61
CA MET A 36 -1.29 -1.06 6.67
C MET A 36 -1.47 -0.01 7.76
N ALA A 37 -1.63 1.27 7.38
CA ALA A 37 -1.89 2.35 8.33
C ALA A 37 -3.17 2.08 9.14
N LEU A 38 -4.25 1.66 8.46
CA LEU A 38 -5.50 1.28 9.12
C LEU A 38 -5.32 0.09 10.07
N ALA A 39 -4.56 -0.94 9.67
CA ALA A 39 -4.30 -2.11 10.51
C ALA A 39 -3.49 -1.75 11.77
N ILE A 40 -2.57 -0.78 11.68
CA ILE A 40 -1.82 -0.27 12.83
C ILE A 40 -2.75 0.50 13.77
N ILE A 41 -3.58 1.39 13.25
CA ILE A 41 -4.49 2.23 14.05
C ILE A 41 -5.58 1.39 14.73
N LEU A 42 -6.20 0.47 14.00
CA LEU A 42 -7.26 -0.40 14.52
C LEU A 42 -6.69 -1.45 15.49
N GLY A 43 -5.44 -1.84 15.28
CA GLY A 43 -4.80 -2.91 16.02
C GLY A 43 -5.25 -4.31 15.58
N PRO A 44 -4.67 -5.36 16.21
CA PRO A 44 -4.95 -6.73 15.83
C PRO A 44 -6.35 -7.18 16.26
N ARG A 45 -6.90 -8.14 15.51
CA ARG A 45 -8.12 -8.86 15.89
C ARG A 45 -7.97 -9.46 17.30
N LEU A 46 -9.05 -9.48 18.08
CA LEU A 46 -9.05 -10.10 19.41
C LEU A 46 -8.63 -11.57 19.31
N GLY A 47 -7.74 -11.99 20.20
CA GLY A 47 -7.18 -13.35 20.19
C GLY A 47 -6.21 -13.64 19.03
N LYS A 48 -5.78 -12.63 18.26
CA LYS A 48 -4.76 -12.81 17.21
C LYS A 48 -3.40 -13.21 17.77
N TYR A 49 -3.05 -12.68 18.95
CA TYR A 49 -1.82 -12.98 19.65
C TYR A 49 -2.14 -13.59 21.00
N THR A 50 -1.42 -14.65 21.38
CA THR A 50 -1.48 -15.25 22.71
C THR A 50 -0.81 -14.32 23.74
N PRO A 51 -0.99 -14.56 25.06
CA PRO A 51 -0.30 -13.76 26.09
C PRO A 51 1.22 -13.76 25.98
N ASP A 52 1.82 -14.83 25.42
CA ASP A 52 3.25 -14.94 25.11
C ASP A 52 3.63 -14.38 23.72
N GLY A 53 2.71 -13.70 23.03
CA GLY A 53 2.93 -13.03 21.75
C GLY A 53 2.95 -13.94 20.51
N LYS A 54 2.66 -15.23 20.67
CA LYS A 54 2.60 -16.16 19.54
C LYS A 54 1.39 -15.89 18.67
N ILE A 55 1.55 -16.15 17.38
CA ILE A 55 0.49 -15.96 16.38
C ILE A 55 -0.54 -17.07 16.52
N HIS A 56 -1.80 -16.68 16.71
CA HIS A 56 -2.95 -17.55 16.50
C HIS A 56 -3.46 -17.36 15.07
N ALA A 57 -3.51 -18.45 14.29
CA ALA A 57 -3.97 -18.43 12.91
C ALA A 57 -5.49 -18.47 12.88
N PHE A 58 -6.11 -17.55 12.14
CA PHE A 58 -7.52 -17.64 11.80
C PHE A 58 -7.66 -18.43 10.49
N PRO A 59 -8.71 -19.23 10.32
CA PRO A 59 -9.06 -19.80 9.02
C PRO A 59 -9.18 -18.72 7.95
N ALA A 60 -8.92 -19.12 6.70
CA ALA A 60 -9.15 -18.28 5.52
C ALA A 60 -10.64 -18.10 5.25
#